data_AF-A0A0C2W9B2-F1
#
_entry.id   AF-A0A0C2W9B2-F1
#
_cell.length_a   1.000
_cell.length_b   1.000
_cell.length_c   1.000
_cell.angle_alpha   90.00
_cell.angle_beta   90.00
_cell.angle_gamma   90.00
#
_symmetry.space_group_name_H-M   'P 1'
#
loop_
_entity.id
_entity.type
_entity.pdbx_description
1 polymer ?
#
loop_
_entity_poly.entity_id
_entity_poly.type
_entity_poly.pdbx_seq_one_letter_code
_entity_poly.pdbx_strand_id
1 'polypeptide(L)'
;MSSSVIDPIPSTSLALQSIRAESLDAFNRLRSIHEDSQFVLEVASRYPEYPLVANQRCGAWYADPSKASSEFAYFKSTDGHFGQWAFNLRRANLHLLSILQVSGGIVIVDSTRNGKSMPDALSKTIPLWCAVINEAIRSRDQKTDSFWGIHGKLYTPPTRVSASEHQQMESLVPGLAQSLLASSFDLPRLEKPLRPFWVTVRSSTHSLPPDCLPVICVSASKQVADGIERRATTYTYIQGAADDHESWSMGLTPSMFWANQEEFLTCSRDLTPQLIERVVHSSISGGKERQVRAIDAVNGRISLSSLSSVKQLREDAMVIQVDKPPHNLTTSTALMNPRHLIVYAKDGKTDQAQLLHEILPAVDRFGQDWLRSNQSLVVADVEACYDISIGILMLLLVRHFDDEGHRREEGQSCEGIPFRLFQST
;
A
#
# COMPACT_ATOMS: atom_id res chain seq x y z
N MET A 1 10.02 -67.11 6.44
CA MET A 1 10.02 -66.16 5.30
C MET A 1 9.11 -65.00 5.70
N SER A 2 9.67 -63.93 6.28
CA SER A 2 8.89 -62.74 6.66
C SER A 2 8.69 -61.87 5.43
N SER A 3 7.45 -61.72 5.01
CA SER A 3 7.02 -60.81 3.95
C SER A 3 7.33 -59.37 4.34
N SER A 4 8.17 -58.71 3.55
CA SER A 4 8.39 -57.26 3.60
C SER A 4 7.09 -56.55 3.22
N VAL A 5 6.50 -55.84 4.18
CA VAL A 5 5.40 -54.89 3.94
C VAL A 5 5.99 -53.72 3.17
N ILE A 6 5.55 -53.54 1.93
CA ILE A 6 5.83 -52.34 1.13
C ILE A 6 4.85 -51.28 1.65
N ASP A 7 5.37 -50.22 2.26
CA ASP A 7 4.56 -49.09 2.68
C ASP A 7 3.85 -48.46 1.47
N PRO A 8 2.55 -48.15 1.57
CA PRO A 8 1.81 -47.56 0.47
C PRO A 8 2.34 -46.16 0.16
N ILE A 9 2.64 -45.91 -1.12
CA ILE A 9 3.01 -44.60 -1.65
C ILE A 9 1.90 -43.61 -1.29
N PRO A 10 2.19 -42.49 -0.60
CA PRO A 10 1.17 -41.54 -0.19
C PRO A 10 0.43 -40.98 -1.40
N SER A 11 -0.90 -40.89 -1.30
CA SER A 11 -1.73 -40.35 -2.39
C SER A 11 -1.29 -38.91 -2.70
N THR A 12 -1.26 -38.56 -3.98
CA THR A 12 -0.88 -37.22 -4.46
C THR A 12 -1.69 -36.09 -3.81
N SER A 13 -2.93 -36.39 -3.40
CA SER A 13 -3.80 -35.48 -2.64
C SER A 13 -3.26 -35.13 -1.25
N LEU A 14 -2.78 -36.12 -0.49
CA LEU A 14 -2.19 -35.93 0.84
C LEU A 14 -0.85 -35.18 0.77
N ALA A 15 -0.05 -35.45 -0.27
CA ALA A 15 1.18 -34.71 -0.53
C ALA A 15 0.89 -33.23 -0.84
N LEU A 16 -0.11 -32.94 -1.69
CA LEU A 16 -0.51 -31.57 -2.02
C LEU A 16 -1.12 -30.81 -0.83
N GLN A 17 -1.89 -31.48 0.03
CA GLN A 17 -2.41 -30.90 1.27
C GLN A 17 -1.27 -30.54 2.24
N SER A 18 -0.29 -31.42 2.38
CA SER A 18 0.87 -31.19 3.24
C SER A 18 1.72 -30.02 2.75
N ILE A 19 1.95 -29.92 1.43
CA ILE A 19 2.65 -28.79 0.79
C ILE A 19 1.88 -27.48 0.99
N ARG A 20 0.54 -27.50 0.88
CA ARG A 20 -0.29 -26.31 1.13
C ARG A 20 -0.20 -25.85 2.58
N ALA A 21 -0.31 -26.78 3.54
CA ALA A 21 -0.17 -26.47 4.95
C ALA A 21 1.21 -25.90 5.27
N GLU A 22 2.27 -26.50 4.73
CA GLU A 22 3.65 -26.01 4.89
C GLU A 22 3.85 -24.62 4.25
N SER A 23 3.15 -24.33 3.14
CA SER A 23 3.18 -23.02 2.48
C SER A 23 2.44 -21.92 3.24
N LEU A 24 1.59 -22.26 4.20
CA LEU A 24 0.83 -21.32 5.04
C LEU A 24 1.43 -21.19 6.45
N ASP A 25 2.49 -21.96 6.75
CA ASP A 25 3.16 -21.97 8.03
C ASP A 25 3.85 -20.61 8.30
N ALA A 26 3.37 -19.91 9.34
CA ALA A 26 3.86 -18.58 9.68
C ALA A 26 5.35 -18.59 10.06
N PHE A 27 5.83 -19.65 10.73
CA PHE A 27 7.24 -19.78 11.12
C PHE A 27 8.16 -19.81 9.89
N ASN A 28 7.84 -20.64 8.90
CA ASN A 28 8.56 -20.71 7.64
C ASN A 28 8.51 -19.37 6.89
N ARG A 29 7.35 -18.71 6.87
CA ARG A 29 7.17 -17.44 6.16
C ARG A 29 7.97 -16.30 6.78
N LEU A 30 7.93 -16.13 8.11
CA LEU A 30 8.70 -15.08 8.79
C LEU A 30 10.21 -15.25 8.59
N ARG A 31 10.72 -16.49 8.57
CA ARG A 31 12.13 -16.75 8.24
C ARG A 31 12.46 -16.49 6.78
N SER A 32 11.57 -16.86 5.87
CA SER A 32 11.75 -16.58 4.44
C SER A 32 11.73 -15.09 4.14
N ILE A 33 10.84 -14.33 4.82
CA ILE A 33 10.79 -12.86 4.76
C ILE A 33 12.11 -12.27 5.24
N HIS A 34 12.62 -12.74 6.38
CA HIS A 34 13.91 -12.26 6.89
C HIS A 34 15.06 -12.59 5.92
N GLU A 35 15.14 -13.81 5.41
CA GLU A 35 16.15 -14.22 4.42
C GLU A 35 16.13 -13.30 3.19
N ASP A 36 14.96 -13.10 2.58
CA ASP A 36 14.78 -12.25 1.41
C ASP A 36 15.08 -10.77 1.72
N SER A 37 14.77 -10.29 2.93
CA SER A 37 15.06 -8.92 3.34
C SER A 37 16.56 -8.61 3.36
N GLN A 38 17.42 -9.60 3.63
CA GLN A 38 18.88 -9.39 3.60
C GLN A 38 19.36 -9.10 2.18
N PHE A 39 18.80 -9.77 1.19
CA PHE A 39 19.07 -9.46 -0.22
C PHE A 39 18.59 -8.06 -0.59
N VAL A 40 17.41 -7.63 -0.12
CA VAL A 40 16.90 -6.27 -0.36
C VAL A 40 17.84 -5.21 0.23
N LEU A 41 18.35 -5.44 1.44
CA LEU A 41 19.34 -4.57 2.08
C LEU A 41 20.67 -4.53 1.32
N GLU A 42 21.12 -5.67 0.80
CA GLU A 42 22.31 -5.75 -0.04
C GLU A 42 22.13 -4.94 -1.34
N VAL A 43 20.95 -4.98 -1.96
CA VAL A 43 20.69 -4.16 -3.15
C VAL A 43 20.63 -2.68 -2.80
N ALA A 44 19.97 -2.31 -1.70
CA ALA A 44 19.90 -0.92 -1.25
C ALA A 44 21.29 -0.34 -0.92
N SER A 45 22.20 -1.12 -0.32
CA SER A 45 23.56 -0.67 -0.01
C SER A 45 24.44 -0.42 -1.24
N ARG A 46 24.08 -0.98 -2.40
CA ARG A 46 24.75 -0.71 -3.68
C ARG A 46 24.29 0.60 -4.33
N TYR A 47 23.17 1.15 -3.87
CA TYR A 47 22.60 2.42 -4.35
C TYR A 47 22.26 3.33 -3.16
N PRO A 48 23.25 3.73 -2.34
CA PRO A 48 23.01 4.44 -1.09
C PRO A 48 22.34 5.81 -1.27
N GLU A 49 22.45 6.41 -2.46
CA GLU A 49 21.77 7.65 -2.82
C GLU A 49 20.26 7.51 -3.09
N TYR A 50 19.77 6.29 -3.34
CA TYR A 50 18.37 6.05 -3.73
C TYR A 50 17.55 5.52 -2.55
N PRO A 51 16.43 6.17 -2.19
CA PRO A 51 15.57 5.69 -1.13
C PRO A 51 14.96 4.34 -1.48
N LEU A 52 14.95 3.43 -0.50
CA LEU A 52 14.25 2.16 -0.57
C LEU A 52 12.77 2.36 -0.26
N VAL A 53 11.92 2.20 -1.27
CA VAL A 53 10.48 2.37 -1.24
C VAL A 53 9.81 1.00 -1.26
N ALA A 54 8.97 0.72 -0.27
CA ALA A 54 8.17 -0.50 -0.26
C ALA A 54 6.98 -0.37 -1.22
N ASN A 55 6.77 -1.34 -2.12
CA ASN A 55 5.44 -1.51 -2.70
C ASN A 55 4.52 -2.11 -1.63
N GLN A 56 3.49 -1.37 -1.24
CA GLN A 56 2.67 -1.69 -0.07
C GLN A 56 2.00 -3.05 -0.16
N ARG A 57 1.65 -3.58 1.03
CA ARG A 57 1.27 -4.98 1.27
C ARG A 57 2.51 -5.88 1.23
N CYS A 58 2.89 -6.42 0.09
CA CYS A 58 3.92 -7.45 -0.01
C CYS A 58 5.33 -6.89 0.24
N GLY A 59 5.72 -5.83 -0.47
CA GLY A 59 7.05 -5.20 -0.36
C GLY A 59 7.39 -4.69 1.05
N ALA A 60 6.39 -4.25 1.82
CA ALA A 60 6.58 -3.72 3.17
C ALA A 60 7.18 -4.74 4.17
N TRP A 61 6.95 -6.03 3.95
CA TRP A 61 7.55 -7.08 4.79
C TRP A 61 9.06 -7.23 4.58
N TYR A 62 9.58 -6.79 3.43
CA TYR A 62 10.99 -6.92 3.08
C TYR A 62 11.79 -5.63 3.29
N ALA A 63 11.11 -4.52 3.58
CA ALA A 63 11.70 -3.21 3.79
C ALA A 63 11.76 -2.86 5.28
N ASP A 64 12.95 -2.93 5.87
CA ASP A 64 13.23 -2.55 7.26
C ASP A 64 12.90 -1.05 7.48
N PRO A 65 11.93 -0.69 8.33
CA PRO A 65 11.51 0.70 8.54
C PRO A 65 12.62 1.62 9.06
N SER A 66 13.71 1.08 9.63
CA SER A 66 14.85 1.87 10.08
C SER A 66 15.77 2.32 8.93
N LYS A 67 15.62 1.71 7.75
CA LYS A 67 16.46 1.93 6.56
C LYS A 67 15.67 2.33 5.33
N ALA A 68 14.41 1.92 5.26
CA ALA A 68 13.50 2.25 4.17
C ALA A 68 13.00 3.69 4.30
N SER A 69 12.56 4.24 3.16
CA SER A 69 11.84 5.51 3.12
C SER A 69 10.52 5.40 3.88
N SER A 70 10.09 6.51 4.50
CA SER A 70 8.72 6.64 5.01
C SER A 70 7.69 6.66 3.88
N GLU A 71 8.11 7.04 2.67
CA GLU A 71 7.29 7.02 1.46
C GLU A 71 7.20 5.60 0.88
N PHE A 72 6.03 5.31 0.30
CA PHE A 72 5.71 3.97 -0.20
C PHE A 72 4.94 4.01 -1.52
N ALA A 73 4.94 2.90 -2.25
CA ALA A 73 4.24 2.76 -3.52
C ALA A 73 3.01 1.85 -3.40
N TYR A 74 2.07 1.96 -4.35
CA TYR A 74 0.88 1.10 -4.47
C TYR A 74 0.69 0.58 -5.90
N PHE A 75 1.77 0.09 -6.52
CA PHE A 75 1.69 -0.55 -7.82
C PHE A 75 1.00 -1.90 -7.69
N LYS A 76 -0.15 -2.08 -8.35
CA LYS A 76 -0.89 -3.33 -8.30
C LYS A 76 -0.59 -4.18 -9.52
N SER A 77 -0.36 -5.47 -9.29
CA SER A 77 -0.07 -6.45 -10.35
C SER A 77 -1.19 -6.59 -11.37
N THR A 78 -2.46 -6.44 -10.95
CA THR A 78 -3.61 -6.54 -11.85
C THR A 78 -3.63 -5.48 -12.94
N ASP A 79 -3.02 -4.32 -12.69
CA ASP A 79 -2.93 -3.22 -13.66
C ASP A 79 -1.86 -3.50 -14.75
N GLY A 80 -1.14 -4.62 -14.63
CA GLY A 80 -0.16 -5.11 -15.59
C GLY A 80 -0.48 -6.51 -16.12
N HIS A 81 -1.69 -7.05 -15.89
CA HIS A 81 -2.07 -8.36 -16.43
C HIS A 81 -2.23 -8.29 -17.96
N PHE A 82 -2.04 -9.44 -18.62
CA PHE A 82 -2.16 -9.52 -20.08
C PHE A 82 -3.56 -9.04 -20.54
N GLY A 83 -3.60 -8.09 -21.48
CA GLY A 83 -4.84 -7.46 -21.95
C GLY A 83 -5.50 -6.50 -20.97
N GLN A 84 -4.90 -6.27 -19.80
CA GLN A 84 -5.39 -5.42 -18.71
C GLN A 84 -4.26 -4.50 -18.24
N TRP A 85 -3.74 -3.68 -19.17
CA TRP A 85 -2.72 -2.67 -18.88
C TRP A 85 -3.38 -1.33 -18.60
N ALA A 86 -3.27 -0.84 -17.37
CA ALA A 86 -3.97 0.35 -16.94
C ALA A 86 -3.05 1.31 -16.17
N PHE A 87 -3.16 2.60 -16.49
CA PHE A 87 -2.65 3.66 -15.62
C PHE A 87 -3.78 4.12 -14.70
N ASN A 88 -3.77 3.68 -13.45
CA ASN A 88 -4.87 3.99 -12.52
C ASN A 88 -4.68 5.37 -11.88
N LEU A 89 -5.49 6.36 -12.30
CA LEU A 89 -5.43 7.71 -11.76
C LEU A 89 -5.69 7.81 -10.25
N ARG A 90 -6.45 6.87 -9.65
CA ARG A 90 -6.67 6.85 -8.19
C ARG A 90 -5.45 6.35 -7.42
N ARG A 91 -4.55 5.63 -8.07
CA ARG A 91 -3.31 5.06 -7.52
C ARG A 91 -2.14 5.43 -8.42
N ALA A 92 -2.08 6.72 -8.77
CA ALA A 92 -1.14 7.21 -9.77
C ALA A 92 0.31 7.27 -9.27
N ASN A 93 0.57 7.09 -7.97
CA ASN A 93 1.92 7.11 -7.38
C ASN A 93 2.76 8.36 -7.72
N LEU A 94 2.10 9.50 -7.98
CA LEU A 94 2.77 10.73 -8.44
C LEU A 94 3.66 11.38 -7.36
N HIS A 95 3.40 11.10 -6.08
CA HIS A 95 4.24 11.54 -4.97
C HIS A 95 5.69 11.02 -5.09
N LEU A 96 5.90 9.88 -5.76
CA LEU A 96 7.23 9.34 -6.04
C LEU A 96 8.06 10.25 -6.97
N LEU A 97 7.42 11.10 -7.78
CA LEU A 97 8.12 11.99 -8.71
C LEU A 97 8.94 13.06 -7.98
N SER A 98 8.42 13.59 -6.87
CA SER A 98 9.16 14.52 -6.02
C SER A 98 10.40 13.86 -5.40
N ILE A 99 10.25 12.60 -4.98
CA ILE A 99 11.36 11.81 -4.44
C ILE A 99 12.42 11.61 -5.53
N LEU A 100 12.01 11.13 -6.71
CA LEU A 100 12.87 10.92 -7.88
C LEU A 100 13.63 12.18 -8.30
N GLN A 101 12.99 13.34 -8.23
CA GLN A 101 13.61 14.62 -8.55
C GLN A 101 14.72 15.00 -7.55
N VAL A 102 14.54 14.66 -6.27
CA VAL A 102 15.50 14.99 -5.20
C VAL A 102 16.64 13.96 -5.12
N SER A 103 16.32 12.66 -5.11
CA SER A 103 17.31 11.59 -4.94
C SER A 103 17.99 11.18 -6.24
N GLY A 104 17.45 11.60 -7.39
CA GLY A 104 17.96 11.22 -8.71
C GLY A 104 17.62 9.77 -9.11
N GLY A 105 16.87 9.03 -8.31
CA GLY A 105 16.52 7.62 -8.52
C GLY A 105 15.85 7.00 -7.30
N ILE A 106 15.19 5.84 -7.45
CA ILE A 106 14.53 5.12 -6.34
C ILE A 106 14.72 3.61 -6.47
N VAL A 107 14.68 2.91 -5.34
CA VAL A 107 14.62 1.44 -5.28
C VAL A 107 13.24 1.03 -4.82
N ILE A 108 12.51 0.24 -5.60
CA ILE A 108 11.18 -0.26 -5.23
C ILE A 108 11.24 -1.77 -5.01
N VAL A 109 10.83 -2.23 -3.84
CA VAL A 109 10.80 -3.66 -3.50
C VAL A 109 9.38 -4.23 -3.54
N ASP A 110 9.27 -5.41 -4.16
CA ASP A 110 8.07 -6.25 -4.13
C ASP A 110 8.46 -7.74 -4.24
N SER A 111 7.50 -8.65 -4.10
CA SER A 111 7.73 -10.09 -4.31
C SER A 111 6.53 -10.79 -4.95
N THR A 112 6.75 -12.04 -5.38
CA THR A 112 5.74 -12.90 -6.01
C THR A 112 5.96 -14.36 -5.63
N ARG A 113 4.88 -15.15 -5.65
CA ARG A 113 4.90 -16.61 -5.46
C ARG A 113 4.95 -17.38 -6.80
N ASN A 114 4.81 -18.71 -6.69
CA ASN A 114 4.54 -19.64 -7.79
C ASN A 114 5.61 -19.68 -8.89
N GLY A 115 6.89 -19.64 -8.53
CA GLY A 115 7.99 -19.80 -9.48
C GLY A 115 8.16 -18.65 -10.47
N LYS A 116 7.43 -17.54 -10.32
CA LYS A 116 7.65 -16.31 -11.09
C LYS A 116 8.96 -15.65 -10.62
N SER A 117 9.79 -15.14 -11.52
CA SER A 117 11.02 -14.44 -11.12
C SER A 117 10.78 -13.02 -10.59
N MET A 118 9.65 -12.40 -10.95
CA MET A 118 9.21 -11.09 -10.46
C MET A 118 7.68 -10.90 -10.69
N PRO A 119 7.00 -10.11 -9.85
CA PRO A 119 5.58 -9.79 -10.00
C PRO A 119 5.31 -8.89 -11.22
N ASP A 120 4.08 -8.96 -11.75
CA ASP A 120 3.64 -8.12 -12.88
C ASP A 120 3.65 -6.62 -12.54
N ALA A 121 3.55 -6.27 -11.24
CA ALA A 121 3.73 -4.90 -10.78
C ALA A 121 5.12 -4.34 -11.17
N LEU A 122 6.19 -5.13 -10.99
CA LEU A 122 7.55 -4.73 -11.32
C LEU A 122 7.87 -4.89 -12.82
N SER A 123 7.37 -5.94 -13.48
CA SER A 123 7.71 -6.21 -14.89
C SER A 123 6.86 -5.46 -15.91
N LYS A 124 5.67 -4.96 -15.53
CA LYS A 124 4.72 -4.36 -16.47
C LYS A 124 4.09 -3.06 -15.95
N THR A 125 3.56 -3.05 -14.72
CA THR A 125 2.86 -1.86 -14.19
C THR A 125 3.80 -0.67 -14.02
N ILE A 126 4.95 -0.84 -13.34
CA ILE A 126 5.96 0.23 -13.17
C ILE A 126 6.55 0.68 -14.51
N PRO A 127 6.92 -0.23 -15.44
CA PRO A 127 7.31 0.15 -16.79
C PRO A 127 6.32 1.03 -17.54
N LEU A 128 5.05 0.64 -17.53
CA LEU A 128 4.00 1.42 -18.16
C LEU A 128 3.84 2.78 -17.46
N TRP A 129 3.88 2.80 -16.14
CA TRP A 129 3.84 4.03 -15.36
C TRP A 129 4.97 5.00 -15.72
N CYS A 130 6.21 4.52 -15.81
CA CYS A 130 7.36 5.33 -16.25
C CYS A 130 7.11 5.93 -17.63
N ALA A 131 6.71 5.09 -18.60
CA ALA A 131 6.47 5.51 -19.98
C ALA A 131 5.34 6.54 -20.11
N VAL A 132 4.24 6.36 -19.37
CA VAL A 132 3.10 7.29 -19.37
C VAL A 132 3.48 8.64 -18.79
N ILE A 133 4.21 8.69 -17.68
CA ILE A 133 4.70 9.95 -17.11
C ILE A 133 5.70 10.63 -18.04
N ASN A 134 6.62 9.85 -18.60
CA ASN A 134 7.59 10.38 -19.54
C ASN A 134 6.90 11.02 -20.74
N GLU A 135 5.92 10.34 -21.33
CA GLU A 135 5.19 10.85 -22.49
C GLU A 135 4.33 12.08 -22.13
N ALA A 136 3.70 12.09 -20.95
CA ALA A 136 2.93 13.23 -20.47
C ALA A 136 3.83 14.47 -20.29
N ILE A 137 4.96 14.33 -19.60
CA ILE A 137 5.92 15.43 -19.36
C ILE A 137 6.56 15.87 -20.67
N ARG A 138 7.01 14.93 -21.51
CA ARG A 138 7.62 15.22 -22.82
C ARG A 138 6.68 16.03 -23.71
N SER A 139 5.39 15.67 -23.73
CA SER A 139 4.36 16.36 -24.52
C SER A 139 4.02 17.75 -23.96
N ARG A 140 3.83 17.85 -22.64
CA ARG A 140 3.51 19.12 -21.95
C ARG A 140 4.66 20.14 -22.07
N ASP A 141 5.87 19.70 -21.80
CA ASP A 141 7.06 20.56 -21.70
C ASP A 141 7.84 20.65 -23.02
N GLN A 142 7.35 20.00 -24.09
CA GLN A 142 7.96 19.96 -25.42
C GLN A 142 9.44 19.55 -25.37
N LYS A 143 9.78 18.56 -24.54
CA LYS A 143 11.17 18.09 -24.38
C LYS A 143 11.68 17.51 -25.71
N THR A 144 12.76 18.08 -26.25
CA THR A 144 13.38 17.66 -27.52
C THR A 144 14.72 16.94 -27.35
N ASP A 145 15.24 16.85 -26.13
CA ASP A 145 16.55 16.23 -25.90
C ASP A 145 16.55 14.74 -26.30
N SER A 146 17.65 14.30 -26.90
CA SER A 146 17.78 12.94 -27.44
C SER A 146 17.56 11.85 -26.38
N PHE A 147 17.97 12.10 -25.13
CA PHE A 147 17.82 11.14 -24.05
C PHE A 147 16.35 10.90 -23.66
N TRP A 148 15.44 11.87 -23.83
CA TRP A 148 13.99 11.62 -23.68
C TRP A 148 13.47 10.65 -24.75
N GLY A 149 13.95 10.76 -25.98
CA GLY A 149 13.59 9.85 -27.08
C GLY A 149 14.15 8.44 -26.91
N ILE A 150 15.28 8.29 -26.20
CA ILE A 150 15.91 6.99 -25.95
C ILE A 150 15.35 6.37 -24.67
N HIS A 151 15.48 7.05 -23.53
CA HIS A 151 15.15 6.51 -22.21
C HIS A 151 13.69 6.70 -21.81
N GLY A 152 12.96 7.60 -22.47
CA GLY A 152 11.56 7.92 -22.12
C GLY A 152 10.53 6.90 -22.61
N LYS A 153 10.91 6.00 -23.52
CA LYS A 153 10.02 4.97 -24.10
C LYS A 153 9.63 3.90 -23.09
N LEU A 154 8.68 3.05 -23.47
CA LEU A 154 8.37 1.86 -22.70
C LEU A 154 9.59 0.93 -22.65
N TYR A 155 9.95 0.48 -21.45
CA TYR A 155 11.01 -0.51 -21.23
C TYR A 155 10.49 -1.64 -20.35
N THR A 156 10.39 -2.84 -20.92
CA THR A 156 9.95 -4.04 -20.20
C THR A 156 11.03 -5.12 -20.21
N PRO A 157 11.09 -6.02 -19.21
CA PRO A 157 12.08 -7.09 -19.20
C PRO A 157 11.71 -8.16 -20.24
N PRO A 158 12.57 -8.44 -21.24
CA PRO A 158 12.25 -9.35 -22.35
C PRO A 158 12.07 -10.81 -21.90
N THR A 159 12.61 -11.16 -20.73
CA THR A 159 12.43 -12.48 -20.11
C THR A 159 11.02 -12.68 -19.51
N ARG A 160 10.21 -11.62 -19.40
CA ARG A 160 8.88 -11.64 -18.77
C ARG A 160 7.77 -11.08 -19.64
N VAL A 161 8.11 -10.20 -20.58
CA VAL A 161 7.16 -9.53 -21.47
C VAL A 161 7.59 -9.84 -22.89
N SER A 162 6.73 -10.53 -23.64
CA SER A 162 7.02 -10.85 -25.05
C SER A 162 7.05 -9.58 -25.90
N ALA A 163 7.71 -9.62 -27.05
CA ALA A 163 7.76 -8.47 -27.97
C ALA A 163 6.36 -8.01 -28.42
N SER A 164 5.43 -8.96 -28.66
CA SER A 164 4.04 -8.65 -29.01
C SER A 164 3.31 -7.98 -27.85
N GLU A 165 3.49 -8.48 -26.63
CA GLU A 165 2.91 -7.87 -25.42
C GLU A 165 3.44 -6.46 -25.20
N HIS A 166 4.76 -6.27 -25.33
CA HIS A 166 5.42 -4.97 -25.25
C HIS A 166 4.83 -3.97 -26.24
N GLN A 167 4.68 -4.36 -27.51
CA GLN A 167 4.14 -3.48 -28.54
C GLN A 167 2.68 -3.09 -28.25
N GLN A 168 1.86 -4.02 -27.75
CA GLN A 168 0.49 -3.73 -27.33
C GLN A 168 0.47 -2.73 -26.17
N MET A 169 1.31 -2.92 -25.16
CA MET A 169 1.46 -1.97 -24.05
C MET A 169 1.92 -0.59 -24.53
N GLU A 170 2.93 -0.53 -25.40
CA GLU A 170 3.48 0.72 -25.92
C GLU A 170 2.42 1.52 -26.70
N SER A 171 1.56 0.84 -27.45
CA SER A 171 0.47 1.48 -28.20
C SER A 171 -0.55 2.23 -27.32
N LEU A 172 -0.65 1.87 -26.04
CA LEU A 172 -1.57 2.51 -25.08
C LEU A 172 -0.97 3.78 -24.45
N VAL A 173 0.35 3.92 -24.45
CA VAL A 173 1.06 5.00 -23.72
C VAL A 173 0.54 6.40 -24.07
N PRO A 174 0.36 6.78 -25.35
CA PRO A 174 -0.11 8.13 -25.70
C PRO A 174 -1.50 8.46 -25.12
N GLY A 175 -2.44 7.52 -25.22
CA GLY A 175 -3.81 7.71 -24.70
C GLY A 175 -3.86 7.82 -23.17
N LEU A 176 -3.04 7.03 -22.48
CA LEU A 176 -2.91 7.09 -21.03
C LEU A 176 -2.21 8.38 -20.58
N ALA A 177 -1.19 8.84 -21.30
CA ALA A 177 -0.52 10.12 -21.04
C ALA A 177 -1.48 11.31 -21.23
N GLN A 178 -2.30 11.29 -22.27
CA GLN A 178 -3.34 12.31 -22.47
C GLN A 178 -4.37 12.29 -21.33
N SER A 179 -4.76 11.11 -20.86
CA SER A 179 -5.69 10.97 -19.71
C SER A 179 -5.09 11.52 -18.42
N LEU A 180 -3.78 11.34 -18.21
CA LEU A 180 -3.06 11.94 -17.08
C LEU A 180 -3.00 13.47 -17.19
N LEU A 181 -2.67 14.02 -18.37
CA LEU A 181 -2.64 15.47 -18.60
C LEU A 181 -4.02 16.13 -18.49
N ALA A 182 -5.10 15.41 -18.81
CA ALA A 182 -6.47 15.88 -18.67
C ALA A 182 -7.01 15.75 -17.22
N SER A 183 -6.26 15.12 -16.32
CA SER A 183 -6.64 15.02 -14.90
C SER A 183 -6.31 16.29 -14.12
N SER A 184 -6.78 16.38 -12.87
CA SER A 184 -6.48 17.50 -11.97
C SER A 184 -5.09 17.44 -11.33
N PHE A 185 -4.27 16.43 -11.65
CA PHE A 185 -2.95 16.29 -11.09
C PHE A 185 -1.97 17.30 -11.66
N ASP A 186 -1.21 17.94 -10.77
CA ASP A 186 -0.04 18.71 -11.17
C ASP A 186 1.18 17.79 -11.21
N LEU A 187 1.83 17.73 -12.37
CA LEU A 187 3.04 16.93 -12.54
C LEU A 187 4.25 17.83 -12.30
N PRO A 188 5.24 17.42 -11.50
CA PRO A 188 6.46 18.20 -11.32
C PRO A 188 7.22 18.34 -12.66
N ARG A 189 8.17 19.27 -12.69
CA ARG A 189 9.14 19.35 -13.79
C ARG A 189 10.22 18.31 -13.57
N LEU A 190 10.37 17.40 -14.50
CA LEU A 190 11.49 16.46 -14.52
C LEU A 190 12.47 16.87 -15.61
N GLU A 191 13.76 16.90 -15.29
CA GLU A 191 14.81 17.19 -16.25
C GLU A 191 15.24 15.95 -17.05
N LYS A 192 15.04 14.76 -16.48
CA LYS A 192 15.41 13.47 -17.06
C LYS A 192 14.21 12.51 -17.06
N PRO A 193 14.09 11.63 -18.07
CA PRO A 193 13.05 10.62 -18.13
C PRO A 193 13.26 9.54 -17.06
N LEU A 194 12.15 8.99 -16.58
CA LEU A 194 12.12 7.81 -15.72
C LEU A 194 12.51 6.57 -16.51
N ARG A 195 13.34 5.68 -15.95
CA ARG A 195 13.70 4.43 -16.60
C ARG A 195 13.69 3.25 -15.62
N PRO A 196 12.90 2.19 -15.87
CA PRO A 196 12.88 1.02 -15.00
C PRO A 196 14.11 0.13 -15.20
N PHE A 197 14.60 -0.45 -14.10
CA PHE A 197 15.65 -1.47 -14.05
C PHE A 197 15.19 -2.61 -13.15
N TRP A 198 15.66 -3.84 -13.37
CA TRP A 198 15.24 -5.00 -12.57
C TRP A 198 16.41 -5.67 -11.90
N VAL A 199 16.25 -5.96 -10.61
CA VAL A 199 17.21 -6.71 -9.81
C VAL A 199 16.47 -7.87 -9.16
N THR A 200 17.01 -9.06 -9.36
CA THR A 200 16.56 -10.33 -8.78
C THR A 200 17.74 -11.03 -8.14
N VAL A 201 17.49 -12.03 -7.28
CA VAL A 201 18.54 -12.83 -6.63
C VAL A 201 19.52 -13.48 -7.63
N ARG A 202 19.08 -13.71 -8.88
CA ARG A 202 19.91 -14.35 -9.93
C ARG A 202 20.63 -13.37 -10.86
N SER A 203 20.31 -12.09 -10.82
CA SER A 203 20.85 -11.09 -11.74
C SER A 203 21.88 -10.20 -11.04
N SER A 204 22.98 -9.88 -11.74
CA SER A 204 23.91 -8.85 -11.31
C SER A 204 23.31 -7.44 -11.52
N THR A 205 23.82 -6.47 -10.76
CA THR A 205 23.49 -5.06 -10.93
C THR A 205 24.06 -4.52 -12.24
N HIS A 206 23.31 -3.68 -12.93
CA HIS A 206 23.72 -3.02 -14.16
C HIS A 206 24.27 -1.62 -13.87
N SER A 207 25.22 -1.15 -14.69
CA SER A 207 25.58 0.27 -14.71
C SER A 207 24.37 1.10 -15.10
N LEU A 208 24.00 2.07 -14.27
CA LEU A 208 22.87 2.95 -14.52
C LEU A 208 23.30 4.10 -15.47
N PRO A 209 22.57 4.38 -16.55
CA PRO A 209 22.85 5.51 -17.42
C PRO A 209 22.68 6.83 -16.68
N PRO A 210 23.58 7.82 -16.86
CA PRO A 210 23.47 9.11 -16.19
C PRO A 210 22.32 9.97 -16.70
N ASP A 211 21.77 9.68 -17.89
CA ASP A 211 20.78 10.53 -18.59
C ASP A 211 19.33 10.13 -18.33
N CYS A 212 19.08 9.39 -17.23
CA CYS A 212 17.74 9.01 -16.80
C CYS A 212 17.62 9.00 -15.27
N LEU A 213 16.39 9.00 -14.77
CA LEU A 213 16.07 8.76 -13.37
C LEU A 213 15.74 7.27 -13.18
N PRO A 214 16.65 6.45 -12.62
CA PRO A 214 16.42 5.02 -12.45
C PRO A 214 15.32 4.71 -11.44
N VAL A 215 14.39 3.84 -11.85
CA VAL A 215 13.42 3.18 -10.99
C VAL A 215 13.82 1.71 -10.88
N ILE A 216 14.54 1.37 -9.81
CA ILE A 216 15.14 0.05 -9.61
C ILE A 216 14.12 -0.89 -8.96
N CYS A 217 13.50 -1.74 -9.76
CA CYS A 217 12.56 -2.76 -9.34
C CYS A 217 13.27 -3.99 -8.77
N VAL A 218 13.17 -4.21 -7.46
CA VAL A 218 13.76 -5.35 -6.75
C VAL A 218 12.69 -6.40 -6.48
N SER A 219 12.85 -7.58 -7.09
CA SER A 219 12.06 -8.75 -6.69
C SER A 219 12.77 -9.45 -5.54
N ALA A 220 12.21 -9.34 -4.33
CA ALA A 220 12.88 -9.76 -3.10
C ALA A 220 13.16 -11.28 -3.07
N SER A 221 12.17 -12.08 -3.43
CA SER A 221 12.28 -13.54 -3.28
C SER A 221 13.03 -14.22 -4.42
N LYS A 222 13.76 -15.28 -4.05
CA LYS A 222 14.37 -16.23 -4.99
C LYS A 222 13.29 -16.93 -5.80
N GLN A 223 13.54 -17.11 -7.10
CA GLN A 223 12.71 -17.96 -7.94
C GLN A 223 12.95 -19.43 -7.59
N VAL A 224 11.92 -20.11 -7.10
CA VAL A 224 11.94 -21.54 -6.77
C VAL A 224 10.88 -22.24 -7.59
N ALA A 225 11.23 -23.34 -8.27
CA ALA A 225 10.34 -24.01 -9.22
C ALA A 225 8.96 -24.35 -8.62
N ASP A 226 8.95 -24.96 -7.44
CA ASP A 226 7.73 -25.32 -6.71
C ASP A 226 7.30 -24.25 -5.69
N GLY A 227 7.97 -23.09 -5.68
CA GLY A 227 7.78 -22.01 -4.71
C GLY A 227 8.24 -22.32 -3.29
N ILE A 228 8.74 -23.53 -3.04
CA ILE A 228 9.18 -24.01 -1.72
C ILE A 228 10.54 -24.72 -1.84
N GLU A 229 11.47 -24.39 -0.95
CA GLU A 229 12.81 -24.99 -0.92
C GLU A 229 13.18 -25.36 0.51
N ARG A 230 13.44 -26.65 0.80
CA ARG A 230 13.92 -27.05 2.13
C ARG A 230 15.33 -26.53 2.33
N ARG A 231 15.53 -25.73 3.38
CA ARG A 231 16.87 -25.29 3.76
C ARG A 231 17.57 -26.41 4.55
N ALA A 232 18.90 -26.36 4.60
CA ALA A 232 19.67 -27.21 5.51
C ALA A 232 19.40 -26.85 6.98
N THR A 233 18.92 -25.64 7.23
CA THR A 233 18.37 -25.17 8.50
C THR A 233 16.98 -25.75 8.76
N THR A 234 16.48 -25.64 10.00
CA THR A 234 15.23 -26.25 10.48
C THR A 234 13.92 -25.65 9.92
N TYR A 235 13.98 -24.86 8.85
CA TYR A 235 12.80 -24.27 8.22
C TYR A 235 12.77 -24.50 6.71
N THR A 236 11.57 -24.37 6.16
CA THR A 236 11.32 -24.49 4.74
C THR A 236 11.17 -23.09 4.15
N TYR A 237 12.01 -22.74 3.18
CA TYR A 237 11.93 -21.47 2.48
C TYR A 237 10.69 -21.42 1.60
N ILE A 238 9.97 -20.31 1.65
CA ILE A 238 8.77 -20.04 0.85
C ILE A 238 9.03 -18.80 0.00
N GLN A 239 9.06 -18.99 -1.31
CA GLN A 239 9.13 -17.89 -2.26
C GLN A 239 7.90 -16.98 -2.09
N GLY A 240 8.12 -15.66 -2.02
CA GLY A 240 7.03 -14.69 -1.91
C GLY A 240 6.26 -14.85 -0.61
N ALA A 241 6.95 -15.16 0.49
CA ALA A 241 6.35 -15.45 1.79
C ALA A 241 5.44 -14.32 2.33
N ALA A 242 5.64 -13.07 1.92
CA ALA A 242 4.80 -11.93 2.30
C ALA A 242 3.52 -11.78 1.45
N ASP A 243 3.44 -12.46 0.32
CA ASP A 243 2.30 -12.36 -0.58
C ASP A 243 1.07 -13.08 0.01
N ASP A 244 -0.10 -12.49 -0.21
CA ASP A 244 -1.38 -12.84 0.43
C ASP A 244 -1.28 -13.01 1.97
N HIS A 245 -0.62 -12.07 2.66
CA HIS A 245 -0.37 -12.17 4.11
C HIS A 245 -1.61 -12.33 4.98
N GLU A 246 -2.78 -11.92 4.50
CA GLU A 246 -4.06 -12.12 5.17
C GLU A 246 -4.38 -13.61 5.40
N SER A 247 -3.77 -14.51 4.63
CA SER A 247 -3.97 -15.96 4.74
C SER A 247 -3.16 -16.65 5.84
N TRP A 248 -2.12 -16.01 6.40
CA TRP A 248 -1.19 -16.66 7.34
C TRP A 248 -0.72 -15.77 8.49
N SER A 249 -0.81 -14.45 8.38
CA SER A 249 -0.20 -13.50 9.32
C SER A 249 -0.88 -13.43 10.67
N MET A 250 -2.11 -13.93 10.81
CA MET A 250 -2.89 -13.89 12.06
C MET A 250 -2.99 -12.46 12.66
N GLY A 251 -3.10 -11.44 11.80
CA GLY A 251 -3.16 -10.03 12.21
C GLY A 251 -1.80 -9.35 12.39
N LEU A 252 -0.69 -10.08 12.25
CA LEU A 252 0.65 -9.50 12.26
C LEU A 252 0.85 -8.58 11.05
N THR A 253 1.42 -7.40 11.30
CA THR A 253 1.76 -6.43 10.26
C THR A 253 3.28 -6.35 10.07
N PRO A 254 3.78 -5.82 8.93
CA PRO A 254 5.21 -5.64 8.71
C PRO A 254 5.91 -4.86 9.83
N SER A 255 5.32 -3.76 10.31
CA SER A 255 5.91 -2.94 11.37
C SER A 255 6.02 -3.69 12.69
N MET A 256 5.03 -4.52 13.04
CA MET A 256 5.09 -5.39 14.22
C MET A 256 6.17 -6.46 14.09
N PHE A 257 6.31 -7.06 12.91
CA PHE A 257 7.38 -8.03 12.65
C PHE A 257 8.76 -7.40 12.82
N TRP A 258 9.02 -6.27 12.17
CA TRP A 258 10.31 -5.58 12.27
C TRP A 258 10.64 -5.13 13.69
N ALA A 259 9.65 -4.64 14.44
CA ALA A 259 9.83 -4.24 15.84
C ALA A 259 10.17 -5.41 16.78
N ASN A 260 9.82 -6.65 16.42
CA ASN A 260 10.00 -7.85 17.25
C ASN A 260 10.80 -8.95 16.50
N GLN A 261 11.61 -8.55 15.52
CA GLN A 261 12.21 -9.47 14.56
C GLN A 261 13.09 -10.52 15.24
N GLU A 262 13.96 -10.11 16.16
CA GLU A 262 14.86 -11.02 16.89
C GLU A 262 14.08 -12.10 17.66
N GLU A 263 12.96 -11.73 18.28
CA GLU A 263 12.11 -12.66 19.01
C GLU A 263 11.46 -13.68 18.06
N PHE A 264 10.92 -13.24 16.92
CA PHE A 264 10.41 -14.16 15.90
C PHE A 264 11.49 -15.09 15.31
N LEU A 265 12.73 -14.59 15.16
CA LEU A 265 13.84 -15.36 14.60
C LEU A 265 14.42 -16.39 15.56
N THR A 266 14.26 -16.18 16.86
CA THR A 266 14.71 -17.12 17.91
C THR A 266 13.60 -18.07 18.38
N CYS A 267 12.33 -17.70 18.18
CA CYS A 267 11.17 -18.49 18.55
C CYS A 267 11.16 -19.87 17.84
N SER A 268 10.71 -20.90 18.56
CA SER A 268 10.47 -22.23 17.98
C SER A 268 9.19 -22.26 17.14
N ARG A 269 9.08 -23.22 16.23
CA ARG A 269 7.90 -23.36 15.36
C ARG A 269 6.60 -23.47 16.17
N ASP A 270 6.60 -24.31 17.21
CA ASP A 270 5.40 -24.59 18.03
C ASP A 270 4.91 -23.39 18.85
N LEU A 271 5.80 -22.43 19.13
CA LEU A 271 5.50 -21.23 19.91
C LEU A 271 5.25 -19.98 19.02
N THR A 272 5.44 -20.11 17.71
CA THR A 272 5.29 -18.97 16.79
C THR A 272 3.87 -18.41 16.75
N PRO A 273 2.80 -19.21 16.69
CA PRO A 273 1.42 -18.68 16.72
C PRO A 273 1.11 -17.88 18.00
N GLN A 274 1.54 -18.35 19.16
CA GLN A 274 1.33 -17.69 20.46
C GLN A 274 2.12 -16.39 20.55
N LEU A 275 3.33 -16.37 19.98
CA LEU A 275 4.13 -15.15 19.87
C LEU A 275 3.43 -14.10 18.99
N ILE A 276 2.87 -14.51 17.84
CA ILE A 276 2.11 -13.60 16.97
C ILE A 276 0.92 -13.02 17.73
N GLU A 277 0.11 -13.87 18.35
CA GLU A 277 -1.06 -13.45 19.13
C GLU A 277 -0.68 -12.44 20.22
N ARG A 278 0.39 -12.72 20.98
CA ARG A 278 0.88 -11.81 22.02
C ARG A 278 1.35 -10.47 21.46
N VAL A 279 2.09 -10.46 20.34
CA VAL A 279 2.56 -9.22 19.70
C VAL A 279 1.39 -8.40 19.16
N VAL A 280 0.43 -9.04 18.51
CA VAL A 280 -0.78 -8.39 17.99
C VAL A 280 -1.60 -7.80 19.14
N HIS A 281 -1.86 -8.56 20.21
CA HIS A 281 -2.55 -8.03 21.39
C HIS A 281 -1.82 -6.86 22.04
N SER A 282 -0.50 -6.98 22.22
CA SER A 282 0.32 -5.91 22.81
C SER A 282 0.29 -4.63 21.97
N SER A 283 0.19 -4.74 20.64
CA SER A 283 0.07 -3.58 19.76
C SER A 283 -1.28 -2.86 19.86
N ILE A 284 -2.35 -3.60 20.18
CA ILE A 284 -3.70 -3.07 20.39
C ILE A 284 -3.79 -2.42 21.78
N SER A 285 -3.28 -3.10 22.81
CA SER A 285 -3.33 -2.64 24.21
C SER A 285 -2.34 -1.52 24.51
N GLY A 286 -1.15 -1.59 23.91
CA GLY A 286 -0.06 -0.64 24.07
C GLY A 286 -0.07 0.47 23.02
N GLY A 287 -1.22 0.74 22.40
CA GLY A 287 -1.37 1.81 21.41
C GLY A 287 -0.80 3.11 21.97
N LYS A 288 0.45 3.44 21.57
CA LYS A 288 1.05 4.76 21.79
C LYS A 288 -0.05 5.77 21.54
N GLU A 289 -0.32 6.67 22.51
CA GLU A 289 -1.29 7.76 22.37
C GLU A 289 -1.27 8.26 20.93
N ARG A 290 -2.24 7.82 20.12
CA ARG A 290 -2.24 8.16 18.71
C ARG A 290 -2.70 9.60 18.69
N GLN A 291 -1.73 10.48 18.43
CA GLN A 291 -1.89 11.92 18.48
C GLN A 291 -3.05 12.35 17.57
N VAL A 292 -3.79 13.35 18.04
CA VAL A 292 -4.79 14.08 17.26
C VAL A 292 -4.12 14.60 15.99
N ARG A 293 -4.62 14.19 14.82
CA ARG A 293 -4.13 14.64 13.52
C ARG A 293 -5.06 15.71 12.98
N ALA A 294 -4.65 16.97 13.10
CA ALA A 294 -5.34 18.08 12.46
C ALA A 294 -5.19 18.00 10.94
N ILE A 295 -6.24 18.34 10.20
CA ILE A 295 -6.21 18.40 8.73
C ILE A 295 -5.79 19.81 8.30
N ASP A 296 -4.55 19.93 7.82
CA ASP A 296 -3.95 21.21 7.43
C ASP A 296 -4.71 21.90 6.30
N ALA A 297 -5.23 21.11 5.34
CA ALA A 297 -6.02 21.61 4.21
C ALA A 297 -7.27 22.41 4.63
N VAL A 298 -7.72 22.30 5.88
CA VAL A 298 -8.84 23.09 6.42
C VAL A 298 -8.44 23.86 7.68
N ASN A 299 -7.16 24.19 7.81
CA ASN A 299 -6.57 24.91 8.93
C ASN A 299 -6.87 24.27 10.30
N GLY A 300 -6.83 22.93 10.35
CA GLY A 300 -7.05 22.15 11.58
C GLY A 300 -8.49 22.18 12.12
N ARG A 301 -9.47 22.67 11.35
CA ARG A 301 -10.88 22.69 11.77
C ARG A 301 -11.48 21.30 11.94
N ILE A 302 -10.97 20.31 11.20
CA ILE A 302 -11.29 18.90 11.39
C ILE A 302 -10.02 18.19 11.85
N SER A 303 -10.16 17.28 12.80
CA SER A 303 -9.08 16.41 13.25
C SER A 303 -9.52 14.94 13.28
N LEU A 304 -8.58 14.03 13.03
CA LEU A 304 -8.75 12.59 13.17
C LEU A 304 -8.04 12.11 14.44
N SER A 305 -8.67 11.26 15.25
CA SER A 305 -8.09 10.79 16.51
C SER A 305 -8.54 9.37 16.88
N SER A 306 -7.88 8.76 17.86
CA SER A 306 -8.42 7.60 18.57
C SER A 306 -9.31 8.04 19.71
N LEU A 307 -10.33 7.25 20.07
CA LEU A 307 -11.26 7.62 21.15
C LEU A 307 -10.55 7.88 22.49
N SER A 308 -9.49 7.13 22.79
CA SER A 308 -8.66 7.32 24.00
C SER A 308 -8.04 8.72 24.09
N SER A 309 -7.69 9.31 22.95
CA SER A 309 -7.09 10.64 22.83
C SER A 309 -8.14 11.76 22.82
N VAL A 310 -9.43 11.44 22.67
CA VAL A 310 -10.52 12.43 22.71
C VAL A 310 -10.61 13.11 24.08
N LYS A 311 -10.21 12.44 25.16
CA LYS A 311 -10.14 13.05 26.50
C LYS A 311 -9.14 14.21 26.60
N GLN A 312 -8.19 14.32 25.68
CA GLN A 312 -7.21 15.41 25.60
C GLN A 312 -7.69 16.56 24.71
N LEU A 313 -8.84 16.43 24.06
CA LEU A 313 -9.39 17.44 23.16
C LEU A 313 -10.16 18.51 23.94
N ARG A 314 -10.28 19.69 23.34
CA ARG A 314 -10.95 20.84 23.97
C ARG A 314 -12.42 20.47 24.28
N GLU A 315 -12.90 20.88 25.46
CA GLU A 315 -14.29 20.63 25.92
C GLU A 315 -15.36 21.20 24.98
N ASP A 316 -14.98 22.11 24.08
CA ASP A 316 -15.84 22.77 23.11
C ASP A 316 -15.84 22.12 21.71
N ALA A 317 -15.14 21.01 21.50
CA ALA A 317 -15.15 20.31 20.22
C ALA A 317 -16.45 19.53 19.99
N MET A 318 -16.89 19.43 18.72
CA MET A 318 -17.88 18.45 18.29
C MET A 318 -17.17 17.13 17.94
N VAL A 319 -17.82 16.00 18.24
CA VAL A 319 -17.22 14.67 18.12
C VAL A 319 -18.12 13.77 17.29
N ILE A 320 -17.55 13.13 16.28
CA ILE A 320 -18.12 11.97 15.59
C ILE A 320 -17.29 10.75 16.00
N GLN A 321 -17.86 9.89 16.84
CA GLN A 321 -17.23 8.66 17.29
C GLN A 321 -17.67 7.51 16.38
N VAL A 322 -16.71 6.80 15.79
CA VAL A 322 -16.94 5.55 15.04
C VAL A 322 -16.65 4.39 15.97
N ASP A 323 -17.66 3.54 16.17
CA ASP A 323 -17.63 2.42 17.11
C ASP A 323 -18.21 1.15 16.48
N LYS A 324 -17.93 -0.01 17.08
CA LYS A 324 -18.57 -1.26 16.68
C LYS A 324 -19.97 -1.36 17.27
N PRO A 325 -20.96 -1.88 16.51
CA PRO A 325 -22.28 -2.08 17.07
C PRO A 325 -22.21 -3.07 18.25
N PRO A 326 -22.89 -2.77 19.38
CA PRO A 326 -23.00 -3.73 20.48
C PRO A 326 -23.67 -5.03 20.00
N HIS A 327 -23.32 -6.17 20.61
CA HIS A 327 -23.76 -7.51 20.19
C HIS A 327 -25.24 -7.55 19.72
N ASN A 328 -25.46 -8.02 18.49
CA ASN A 328 -26.74 -8.18 17.79
C ASN A 328 -27.43 -6.90 17.24
N LEU A 329 -26.77 -5.74 17.25
CA LEU A 329 -27.27 -4.54 16.57
C LEU A 329 -26.79 -4.43 15.11
N THR A 330 -27.59 -3.77 14.28
CA THR A 330 -27.24 -3.35 12.91
C THR A 330 -26.41 -2.07 12.94
N THR A 331 -25.76 -1.75 11.81
CA THR A 331 -25.14 -0.44 11.57
C THR A 331 -26.16 0.67 11.91
N SER A 332 -25.77 1.74 12.60
CA SER A 332 -26.72 2.77 13.05
C SER A 332 -26.00 4.05 13.50
N THR A 333 -26.74 5.12 13.79
CA THR A 333 -26.22 6.35 14.39
C THR A 333 -27.01 6.73 15.64
N ALA A 334 -26.32 7.18 16.68
CA ALA A 334 -26.92 7.67 17.91
C ALA A 334 -26.37 9.05 18.26
N LEU A 335 -27.24 10.04 18.44
CA LEU A 335 -26.86 11.35 18.94
C LEU A 335 -26.86 11.32 20.47
N MET A 336 -25.68 11.31 21.09
CA MET A 336 -25.55 11.29 22.56
C MET A 336 -25.90 12.65 23.17
N ASN A 337 -25.46 13.71 22.52
CA ASN A 337 -25.78 15.10 22.84
C ASN A 337 -25.57 15.96 21.58
N PRO A 338 -25.94 17.26 21.57
CA PRO A 338 -25.81 18.11 20.39
C PRO A 338 -24.39 18.23 19.83
N ARG A 339 -23.35 17.87 20.60
CA ARG A 339 -21.94 17.91 20.20
C ARG A 339 -21.33 16.53 20.01
N HIS A 340 -22.08 15.44 20.16
CA HIS A 340 -21.52 14.08 20.09
C HIS A 340 -22.45 13.14 19.32
N LEU A 341 -22.01 12.78 18.12
CA LEU A 341 -22.61 11.75 17.28
C LEU A 341 -21.80 10.46 17.41
N ILE A 342 -22.47 9.33 17.63
CA ILE A 342 -21.89 7.99 17.54
C ILE A 342 -22.37 7.32 16.26
N VAL A 343 -21.45 6.76 15.51
CA VAL A 343 -21.64 5.97 14.30
C VAL A 343 -21.24 4.54 14.62
N TYR A 344 -22.23 3.65 14.69
CA TYR A 344 -22.01 2.22 14.83
C TYR A 344 -21.88 1.57 13.46
N ALA A 345 -20.74 0.96 13.17
CA ALA A 345 -20.53 0.30 11.89
C ALA A 345 -19.73 -1.00 12.01
N LYS A 346 -20.04 -1.95 11.13
CA LYS A 346 -19.36 -3.25 11.06
C LYS A 346 -18.11 -3.17 10.19
N ASP A 347 -17.12 -4.00 10.50
CA ASP A 347 -15.92 -4.14 9.68
C ASP A 347 -16.24 -4.78 8.31
N GLY A 348 -15.53 -4.33 7.28
CA GLY A 348 -15.51 -4.95 5.95
C GLY A 348 -16.59 -4.47 4.98
N LYS A 349 -16.72 -5.18 3.84
CA LYS A 349 -17.64 -4.82 2.74
C LYS A 349 -19.12 -5.11 3.03
N THR A 350 -19.40 -5.71 4.17
CA THR A 350 -20.74 -6.07 4.60
C THR A 350 -21.42 -4.80 5.11
N ASP A 351 -22.41 -4.33 4.34
CA ASP A 351 -23.34 -3.23 4.68
C ASP A 351 -23.06 -1.83 4.10
N GLN A 352 -22.52 -1.78 2.87
CA GLN A 352 -22.32 -0.51 2.12
C GLN A 352 -23.61 0.30 1.91
N ALA A 353 -24.76 -0.38 1.79
CA ALA A 353 -26.04 0.29 1.60
C ALA A 353 -26.41 1.14 2.82
N GLN A 354 -26.27 0.59 4.03
CA GLN A 354 -26.62 1.31 5.25
C GLN A 354 -25.63 2.45 5.55
N LEU A 355 -24.34 2.26 5.24
CA LEU A 355 -23.36 3.35 5.25
C LEU A 355 -23.82 4.53 4.37
N LEU A 356 -24.16 4.26 3.11
CA LEU A 356 -24.53 5.28 2.13
C LEU A 356 -25.87 5.97 2.44
N HIS A 357 -26.87 5.21 2.90
CA HIS A 357 -28.25 5.69 3.05
C HIS A 357 -28.61 6.17 4.45
N GLU A 358 -27.89 5.75 5.50
CA GLU A 358 -28.19 6.14 6.89
C GLU A 358 -27.05 6.90 7.55
N ILE A 359 -25.85 6.34 7.56
CA ILE A 359 -24.70 6.95 8.26
C ILE A 359 -24.30 8.26 7.59
N LEU A 360 -23.98 8.25 6.28
CA LEU A 360 -23.48 9.44 5.60
C LEU A 360 -24.48 10.60 5.66
N PRO A 361 -25.80 10.41 5.48
CA PRO A 361 -26.78 11.48 5.68
C PRO A 361 -26.88 11.99 7.13
N ALA A 362 -26.72 11.13 8.13
CA ALA A 362 -26.69 11.55 9.53
C ALA A 362 -25.43 12.37 9.85
N VAL A 363 -24.27 11.93 9.34
CA VAL A 363 -22.99 12.63 9.43
C VAL A 363 -23.04 13.99 8.72
N ASP A 364 -23.63 14.06 7.53
CA ASP A 364 -23.78 15.32 6.77
C ASP A 364 -24.66 16.32 7.53
N ARG A 365 -25.78 15.87 8.10
CA ARG A 365 -26.64 16.73 8.95
C ARG A 365 -25.89 17.25 10.17
N PHE A 366 -25.17 16.37 10.87
CA PHE A 366 -24.36 16.77 12.02
C PHE A 366 -23.21 17.72 11.62
N GLY A 367 -22.63 17.51 10.44
CA GLY A 367 -21.64 18.40 9.83
C GLY A 367 -22.19 19.80 9.54
N GLN A 368 -23.43 19.91 9.07
CA GLN A 368 -24.10 21.20 8.87
C GLN A 368 -24.31 21.95 10.18
N ASP A 369 -24.74 21.25 11.25
CA ASP A 369 -24.89 21.87 12.57
C ASP A 369 -23.55 22.32 13.14
N TRP A 370 -22.50 21.55 12.91
CA TRP A 370 -21.13 21.92 13.26
C TRP A 370 -20.63 23.19 12.53
N LEU A 371 -20.92 23.32 11.23
CA LEU A 371 -20.53 24.52 10.48
C LEU A 371 -21.13 25.79 11.08
N ARG A 372 -22.37 25.72 11.58
CA ARG A 372 -23.07 26.83 12.24
C ARG A 372 -22.49 27.17 13.61
N SER A 373 -21.96 26.18 14.34
CA SER A 373 -21.43 26.38 15.69
C SER A 373 -20.02 27.00 15.73
N ASN A 374 -19.31 27.00 14.60
CA ASN A 374 -17.91 27.43 14.46
C ASN A 374 -16.90 26.72 15.40
N GLN A 375 -17.27 25.55 15.93
CA GLN A 375 -16.42 24.74 16.79
C GLN A 375 -15.37 23.98 15.96
N SER A 376 -14.41 23.31 16.61
CA SER A 376 -13.58 22.28 15.95
C SER A 376 -14.34 20.94 15.91
N LEU A 377 -14.15 20.16 14.84
CA LEU A 377 -14.74 18.82 14.71
C LEU A 377 -13.67 17.75 14.83
N VAL A 378 -13.98 16.69 15.57
CA VAL A 378 -13.12 15.53 15.75
C VAL A 378 -13.84 14.31 15.24
N VAL A 379 -13.23 13.60 14.30
CA VAL A 379 -13.64 12.24 13.95
C VAL A 379 -12.76 11.28 14.75
N ALA A 380 -13.37 10.51 15.64
CA ALA A 380 -12.68 9.61 16.56
C ALA A 380 -13.02 8.16 16.23
N ASP A 381 -12.02 7.31 16.04
CA ASP A 381 -12.21 5.87 15.82
C ASP A 381 -11.81 5.10 17.09
N VAL A 382 -12.71 4.23 17.59
CA VAL A 382 -12.46 3.46 18.81
C VAL A 382 -11.33 2.45 18.63
N GLU A 383 -11.27 1.78 17.48
CA GLU A 383 -10.25 0.75 17.20
C GLU A 383 -9.05 1.30 16.42
N ALA A 384 -9.17 2.53 15.90
CA ALA A 384 -8.16 3.18 15.07
C ALA A 384 -7.79 2.34 13.83
N CYS A 385 -8.79 1.62 13.29
CA CYS A 385 -8.76 0.93 12.00
C CYS A 385 -9.03 1.92 10.84
N TYR A 386 -9.63 3.07 11.15
CA TYR A 386 -9.80 4.29 10.35
C TYR A 386 -10.60 4.21 9.04
N ASP A 387 -10.89 3.04 8.46
CA ASP A 387 -11.54 2.93 7.15
C ASP A 387 -12.82 3.79 7.03
N ILE A 388 -13.73 3.69 8.01
CA ILE A 388 -15.00 4.41 8.01
C ILE A 388 -14.81 5.86 8.41
N SER A 389 -13.94 6.12 9.40
CA SER A 389 -13.62 7.48 9.85
C SER A 389 -12.99 8.33 8.73
N ILE A 390 -12.17 7.73 7.85
CA ILE A 390 -11.60 8.38 6.67
C ILE A 390 -12.71 8.66 5.66
N GLY A 391 -13.65 7.73 5.44
CA GLY A 391 -14.81 7.98 4.59
C GLY A 391 -15.68 9.15 5.07
N ILE A 392 -15.94 9.22 6.37
CA ILE A 392 -16.63 10.35 7.03
C ILE A 392 -15.84 11.65 6.85
N LEU A 393 -14.53 11.60 7.08
CA LEU A 393 -13.66 12.76 6.92
C LEU A 393 -13.70 13.29 5.48
N MET A 394 -13.60 12.40 4.49
CA MET A 394 -13.66 12.75 3.07
C MET A 394 -15.01 13.37 2.71
N LEU A 395 -16.13 12.82 3.21
CA LEU A 395 -17.45 13.39 3.01
C LEU A 395 -17.48 14.84 3.52
N LEU A 396 -17.06 15.07 4.76
CA LEU A 396 -17.11 16.38 5.41
C LEU A 396 -16.24 17.40 4.67
N LEU A 397 -15.04 17.01 4.25
CA LEU A 397 -14.16 17.86 3.46
C LEU A 397 -14.83 18.25 2.13
N VAL A 398 -15.23 17.26 1.33
CA VAL A 398 -15.79 17.51 -0.01
C VAL A 398 -17.11 18.29 0.04
N ARG A 399 -17.97 18.02 1.03
CA ARG A 399 -19.28 18.68 1.18
C ARG A 399 -19.16 20.11 1.65
N HIS A 400 -18.22 20.41 2.52
CA HIS A 400 -18.25 21.64 3.31
C HIS A 400 -17.09 22.59 3.03
N PHE A 401 -16.07 22.15 2.30
CA PHE A 401 -14.89 22.96 1.99
C PHE A 401 -14.66 23.04 0.48
N ASP A 402 -14.20 24.21 0.03
CA ASP A 402 -13.67 24.38 -1.33
C ASP A 402 -12.24 23.84 -1.45
N ASP A 403 -11.68 23.89 -2.65
CA ASP A 403 -10.34 23.36 -2.94
C ASP A 403 -9.21 24.18 -2.29
N GLU A 404 -9.52 25.37 -1.76
CA GLU A 404 -8.61 26.26 -1.04
C GLU A 404 -8.76 26.14 0.49
N GLY A 405 -9.64 25.24 0.97
CA GLY A 405 -9.86 25.01 2.40
C GLY A 405 -10.79 26.02 3.09
N HIS A 406 -11.49 26.85 2.33
CA HIS A 406 -12.54 27.73 2.85
C HIS A 406 -13.86 27.00 2.97
N ARG A 407 -14.72 27.46 3.90
CA ARG A 407 -16.06 26.88 4.05
C ARG A 407 -16.92 27.27 2.85
N ARG A 408 -17.63 26.31 2.29
CA ARG A 408 -18.70 26.58 1.32
C ARG A 408 -19.88 27.23 2.04
N GLU A 409 -20.50 28.23 1.41
CA GLU A 409 -21.74 28.83 1.91
C GLU A 409 -22.92 27.87 1.73
N GLU A 410 -23.93 27.97 2.62
CA GLU A 410 -25.16 27.15 2.52
C GLU A 410 -25.81 27.36 1.13
N GLY A 411 -25.85 26.30 0.30
CA GLY A 411 -26.50 26.31 -1.02
C GLY A 411 -25.56 26.23 -2.23
N GLN A 412 -24.23 26.28 -2.07
CA GLN A 412 -23.30 26.03 -3.18
C GLN A 412 -23.19 24.53 -3.50
N SER A 413 -23.74 24.09 -4.63
CA SER A 413 -23.69 22.70 -5.07
C SER A 413 -22.29 22.29 -5.54
N CYS A 414 -21.89 21.04 -5.26
CA CYS A 414 -20.69 20.42 -5.83
C CYS A 414 -20.87 20.18 -7.34
N GLU A 415 -20.43 21.10 -8.19
CA GLU A 415 -20.07 20.78 -9.57
C GLU A 415 -18.60 20.31 -9.61
N GLY A 416 -18.40 19.00 -9.60
CA GLY A 416 -17.08 18.37 -9.77
C GLY A 416 -16.29 18.19 -8.46
N ILE A 417 -15.59 17.06 -8.35
CA ILE A 417 -14.66 16.74 -7.25
C ILE A 417 -13.24 16.85 -7.80
N PRO A 418 -12.44 17.83 -7.33
CA PRO A 418 -10.99 17.61 -7.24
C PRO A 418 -10.40 18.26 -5.97
N PHE A 419 -10.63 17.66 -4.81
CA PHE A 419 -10.00 18.09 -3.56
C PHE A 419 -8.46 17.90 -3.61
N ARG A 420 -7.68 18.97 -3.40
CA ARG A 420 -6.21 18.91 -3.25
C ARG A 420 -5.86 18.67 -1.79
N LEU A 421 -5.57 17.42 -1.42
CA LEU A 421 -5.40 17.05 0.00
C LEU A 421 -3.97 17.12 0.56
N PHE A 422 -2.96 17.46 -0.23
CA PHE A 422 -1.59 17.56 0.27
C PHE A 422 -0.83 18.67 -0.46
N GLN A 423 -0.62 19.80 0.22
CA GLN A 423 0.51 20.69 -0.08
C GLN A 423 1.63 20.34 0.89
N SER A 424 2.74 19.82 0.36
CA SER A 424 3.99 19.71 1.11
C SER A 424 4.60 21.11 1.23
N THR A 425 4.75 21.62 2.45
CA THR A 425 5.79 22.62 2.76
C THR A 425 7.15 21.97 2.78
#